data_AF-A0A7X8WZP5-F1
#
_entry.id   AF-A0A7X8WZP5-F1
#
_cell.length_a   1.000
_cell.length_b   1.000
_cell.length_c   1.000
_cell.angle_alpha   90.00
_cell.angle_beta   90.00
_cell.angle_gamma   90.00
#
_symmetry.space_group_name_H-M   'P 1'
#
loop_
_entity.id
_entity.type
_entity.pdbx_description
1 polymer ?
#
loop_
_entity_poly.entity_id
_entity_poly.type
_entity_poly.pdbx_seq_one_letter_code
_entity_poly.pdbx_strand_id
1 'polypeptide(L)'
;VASPADADGAISVGAFVSPRMWQVDFDYRVPKDSLYYFSSVGPRKDGAWYPTLVAPGSAVSTVPRWMGHDYLLTEGTSMATPYVSGVAAHLLENAAKNNIKVTPALIKRAMEESARNLTHFKEVEDGHGVLDAYNAWLKLKELNSERKIKVDIFNPQFSNGPGIFAREYLPAQLNLKLKNDDVVDYHLEWQASESWIKPLFKTTHIMRKSERDIPLAFELPDKPGIYSGVLVGNDPKYKGTEVEIPINIIVGERVHEKPERQSTHLNKLEAAQLARYFVYVPEGTTGINAKLEVFPDTSSAYQGRGRLHLINPFGFEEKMSEYAGENPGLFGRKGWVELTTFFPVTGTWEVVVYSSAALSTYNLQETKYELTLELGEILDFSEEIDPHLELIMSPLPEKAFAKSGGTVILHLWDNNHNKPYSGALEVNGQLYQIQNGRLEYSLEKLKANKEIKFTILI
;
A
#
# COMPACT_ATOMS: atom_id res chain seq x y z
N VAL A 1 -1.35 5.16 10.25
CA VAL A 1 -2.81 5.34 10.49
C VAL A 1 -3.02 5.77 11.94
N ALA A 2 -3.90 6.73 12.18
CA ALA A 2 -4.24 7.21 13.52
C ALA A 2 -5.72 6.99 13.83
N SER A 3 -6.03 6.74 15.09
CA SER A 3 -7.41 6.66 15.56
C SER A 3 -8.11 8.03 15.44
N PRO A 4 -9.42 8.08 15.12
CA PRO A 4 -10.37 6.95 15.02
C PRO A 4 -10.48 6.33 13.61
N ALA A 5 -9.63 6.74 12.66
CA ALA A 5 -9.75 6.33 11.26
C ALA A 5 -9.28 4.88 11.01
N ASP A 6 -8.74 4.21 12.03
CA ASP A 6 -8.38 2.79 12.09
C ASP A 6 -9.56 1.87 12.43
N ALA A 7 -10.75 2.38 12.71
CA ALA A 7 -11.91 1.53 13.00
C ALA A 7 -12.53 0.91 11.72
N ASP A 8 -12.88 -0.37 11.75
CA ASP A 8 -13.45 -1.10 10.59
C ASP A 8 -14.74 -0.46 10.05
N GLY A 9 -15.57 0.07 10.95
CA GLY A 9 -16.81 0.75 10.60
C GLY A 9 -16.65 2.20 10.13
N ALA A 10 -15.48 2.81 10.31
CA ALA A 10 -15.24 4.17 9.89
C ALA A 10 -15.02 4.26 8.37
N ILE A 11 -15.38 5.41 7.79
CA ILE A 11 -14.96 5.79 6.44
C ILE A 11 -13.75 6.70 6.62
N SER A 12 -12.56 6.18 6.34
CA SER A 12 -11.33 7.00 6.38
C SER A 12 -11.16 7.74 5.05
N VAL A 13 -10.85 9.03 5.12
CA VAL A 13 -10.94 9.93 3.95
C VAL A 13 -9.59 10.58 3.67
N GLY A 14 -9.02 10.27 2.51
CA GLY A 14 -7.83 10.97 1.99
C GLY A 14 -8.17 12.29 1.28
N ALA A 15 -7.17 13.15 1.12
CA ALA A 15 -7.32 14.49 0.57
C ALA A 15 -6.97 14.53 -0.92
N PHE A 16 -8.00 14.61 -1.76
CA PHE A 16 -7.92 14.72 -3.21
C PHE A 16 -8.00 16.17 -3.69
N VAL A 17 -7.36 16.48 -4.81
CA VAL A 17 -7.44 17.80 -5.46
C VAL A 17 -7.36 17.67 -6.98
N SER A 18 -8.38 18.20 -7.64
CA SER A 18 -8.52 18.17 -9.10
C SER A 18 -7.77 19.34 -9.77
N PRO A 19 -7.48 19.26 -11.08
CA PRO A 19 -6.97 20.39 -11.87
C PRO A 19 -7.77 21.68 -11.70
N ARG A 20 -9.10 21.54 -11.64
CA ARG A 20 -9.99 22.70 -11.50
C ARG A 20 -9.88 23.35 -10.12
N MET A 21 -9.73 22.55 -9.06
CA MET A 21 -9.51 23.06 -7.72
C MET A 21 -8.17 23.80 -7.64
N TRP A 22 -7.08 23.20 -8.15
CA TRP A 22 -5.78 23.88 -8.22
C TRP A 22 -5.85 25.25 -8.90
N GLN A 23 -6.59 25.34 -10.00
CA GLN A 23 -6.77 26.58 -10.75
C GLN A 23 -7.60 27.61 -9.98
N VAL A 24 -8.73 27.20 -9.39
CA VAL A 24 -9.67 28.12 -8.74
C VAL A 24 -9.15 28.59 -7.38
N ASP A 25 -8.57 27.67 -6.61
CA ASP A 25 -8.19 27.91 -5.23
C ASP A 25 -6.80 28.57 -5.13
N PHE A 26 -5.89 28.28 -6.07
CA PHE A 26 -4.48 28.68 -5.99
C PHE A 26 -3.90 29.33 -7.25
N ASP A 27 -4.68 29.43 -8.33
CA ASP A 27 -4.20 29.86 -9.66
C ASP A 27 -3.04 28.99 -10.21
N TYR A 28 -3.00 27.72 -9.81
CA TYR A 28 -2.01 26.76 -10.29
C TYR A 28 -2.54 25.95 -11.47
N ARG A 29 -1.74 25.83 -12.53
CA ARG A 29 -2.04 24.98 -13.69
C ARG A 29 -1.45 23.59 -13.49
N VAL A 30 -2.25 22.69 -12.94
CA VAL A 30 -1.91 21.27 -12.76
C VAL A 30 -2.66 20.43 -13.80
N PRO A 31 -1.98 19.55 -14.57
CA PRO A 31 -2.59 18.91 -15.73
C PRO A 31 -3.54 17.74 -15.42
N LYS A 32 -3.44 17.13 -14.23
CA LYS A 32 -4.21 15.94 -13.86
C LYS A 32 -4.57 15.88 -12.38
N ASP A 33 -5.49 14.98 -12.06
CA ASP A 33 -5.92 14.67 -10.70
C ASP A 33 -4.72 14.32 -9.81
N SER A 34 -4.76 14.77 -8.55
CA SER A 34 -3.67 14.60 -7.59
C SER A 34 -4.19 14.38 -6.18
N LEU A 35 -3.34 13.83 -5.34
CA LEU A 35 -3.55 13.77 -3.89
C LEU A 35 -2.65 14.82 -3.24
N TYR A 36 -3.12 15.43 -2.15
CA TYR A 36 -2.26 16.31 -1.36
C TYR A 36 -1.09 15.51 -0.80
N TYR A 37 0.12 16.06 -0.87
CA TYR A 37 1.35 15.36 -0.43
C TYR A 37 1.32 14.94 1.05
N PHE A 38 0.55 15.64 1.88
CA PHE A 38 0.41 15.35 3.31
C PHE A 38 -0.71 14.34 3.60
N SER A 39 -1.51 13.97 2.60
CA SER A 39 -2.56 12.99 2.76
C SER A 39 -1.92 11.66 3.12
N SER A 40 -2.26 11.12 4.29
CA SER A 40 -1.77 9.81 4.70
C SER A 40 -2.20 8.74 3.70
N VAL A 41 -1.26 7.90 3.33
CA VAL A 41 -1.46 6.71 2.49
C VAL A 41 -1.43 5.48 3.39
N GLY A 42 -2.20 4.46 3.04
CA GLY A 42 -2.23 3.24 3.84
C GLY A 42 -1.22 2.19 3.37
N PRO A 43 -1.54 0.90 3.58
CA PRO A 43 -2.76 0.39 4.23
C PRO A 43 -2.73 0.60 5.76
N ARG A 44 -3.75 0.11 6.47
CA ARG A 44 -3.62 -0.14 7.91
C ARG A 44 -2.59 -1.24 8.16
N LYS A 45 -2.01 -1.27 9.37
CA LYS A 45 -0.96 -2.24 9.73
C LYS A 45 -1.45 -3.70 9.71
N ASP A 46 -2.74 -3.94 9.92
CA ASP A 46 -3.38 -5.24 9.80
C ASP A 46 -3.74 -5.61 8.33
N GLY A 47 -3.37 -4.75 7.37
CA GLY A 47 -3.63 -4.94 5.95
C GLY A 47 -5.00 -4.44 5.48
N ALA A 48 -5.84 -3.87 6.36
CA ALA A 48 -7.13 -3.32 5.94
C ALA A 48 -6.99 -2.07 5.06
N TRP A 49 -8.06 -1.76 4.33
CA TRP A 49 -8.19 -0.52 3.54
C TRP A 49 -7.90 0.73 4.36
N TYR A 50 -7.01 1.57 3.84
CA TYR A 50 -6.78 2.93 4.30
C TYR A 50 -6.08 3.74 3.18
N PRO A 51 -6.52 4.96 2.86
CA PRO A 51 -7.85 5.47 3.19
C PRO A 51 -8.94 4.55 2.60
N THR A 52 -10.18 4.71 3.04
CA THR A 52 -11.32 4.01 2.44
C THR A 52 -11.58 4.59 1.04
N LEU A 53 -11.60 5.91 0.93
CA LEU A 53 -11.74 6.64 -0.33
C LEU A 53 -11.11 8.02 -0.18
N VAL A 54 -11.04 8.78 -1.27
CA VAL A 54 -10.58 10.17 -1.25
C VAL A 54 -11.70 11.13 -1.60
N ALA A 55 -11.63 12.35 -1.07
CA ALA A 55 -12.58 13.42 -1.35
C ALA A 55 -11.86 14.78 -1.42
N PRO A 56 -12.50 15.82 -2.00
CA PRO A 56 -11.89 17.14 -2.13
C PRO A 56 -11.28 17.65 -0.81
N GLY A 57 -9.97 17.86 -0.81
CA GLY A 57 -9.19 18.20 0.38
C GLY A 57 -9.00 19.69 0.61
N SER A 58 -9.57 20.55 -0.24
CA SER A 58 -9.66 21.99 -0.01
C SER A 58 -11.11 22.45 0.06
N ALA A 59 -11.36 23.43 0.93
CA ALA A 59 -12.65 24.10 1.03
C ALA A 59 -12.47 25.53 1.51
N VAL A 60 -13.26 26.44 0.93
CA VAL A 60 -13.50 27.77 1.49
C VAL A 60 -14.63 27.65 2.51
N SER A 61 -14.35 27.99 3.76
CA SER A 61 -15.33 27.90 4.85
C SER A 61 -15.34 29.15 5.71
N THR A 62 -16.44 29.38 6.42
CA THR A 62 -16.52 30.44 7.42
C THR A 62 -15.55 30.17 8.57
N VAL A 63 -14.86 31.20 9.04
CA VAL A 63 -13.94 31.10 10.18
C VAL A 63 -14.38 32.02 11.32
N PRO A 64 -13.94 31.75 12.57
CA PRO A 64 -14.24 32.64 13.68
C PRO A 64 -13.76 34.07 13.41
N ARG A 65 -14.61 35.07 13.71
CA ARG A 65 -14.34 36.49 13.43
C ARG A 65 -13.02 37.02 14.01
N TRP A 66 -12.51 36.42 15.09
CA TRP A 66 -11.23 36.81 15.69
C TRP A 66 -10.01 36.49 14.80
N MET A 67 -10.16 35.68 13.75
CA MET A 67 -9.13 35.46 12.73
C MET A 67 -9.01 36.62 11.72
N GLY A 68 -9.88 37.64 11.78
CA GLY A 68 -9.78 38.85 10.96
C GLY A 68 -10.34 38.74 9.54
N HIS A 69 -10.93 37.59 9.19
CA HIS A 69 -11.62 37.34 7.92
C HIS A 69 -12.90 36.54 8.18
N ASP A 70 -13.90 36.65 7.32
CA ASP A 70 -15.16 35.88 7.45
C ASP A 70 -15.05 34.49 6.81
N TYR A 71 -14.18 34.33 5.81
CA TYR A 71 -13.96 33.10 5.07
C TYR A 71 -12.47 32.83 4.87
N LEU A 72 -12.09 31.56 4.89
CA LEU A 72 -10.72 31.11 4.62
C LEU A 72 -10.72 29.86 3.75
N LEU A 73 -9.81 29.82 2.77
CA LEU A 73 -9.44 28.60 2.06
C LEU A 73 -8.54 27.76 2.97
N THR A 74 -8.96 26.54 3.24
CA THR A 74 -8.23 25.60 4.08
C THR A 74 -8.02 24.28 3.37
N GLU A 75 -6.92 23.60 3.70
CA GLU A 75 -6.50 22.33 3.11
C GLU A 75 -6.36 21.28 4.21
N GLY A 76 -6.75 20.05 3.91
CA GLY A 76 -6.58 18.94 4.83
C GLY A 76 -7.52 17.78 4.56
N THR A 77 -7.16 16.60 5.08
CA THR A 77 -8.11 15.49 5.23
C THR A 77 -9.29 15.89 6.13
N SER A 78 -9.08 16.85 7.05
CA SER A 78 -10.13 17.52 7.81
C SER A 78 -11.16 18.26 6.95
N MET A 79 -10.78 18.71 5.74
CA MET A 79 -11.70 19.32 4.77
C MET A 79 -12.32 18.27 3.85
N ALA A 80 -11.63 17.15 3.58
CA ALA A 80 -12.19 16.04 2.82
C ALA A 80 -13.31 15.29 3.57
N THR A 81 -13.13 15.09 4.88
CA THR A 81 -14.10 14.40 5.76
C THR A 81 -15.53 14.98 5.70
N PRO A 82 -15.76 16.31 5.78
CA PRO A 82 -17.11 16.87 5.72
C PRO A 82 -17.79 16.70 4.34
N TYR A 83 -17.05 16.60 3.22
CA TYR A 83 -17.66 16.26 1.94
C TYR A 83 -18.31 14.87 2.00
N VAL A 84 -17.57 13.87 2.50
CA VAL A 84 -18.08 12.50 2.67
C VAL A 84 -19.26 12.46 3.64
N SER A 85 -19.17 13.22 4.74
CA SER A 85 -20.24 13.32 5.74
C SER A 85 -21.53 13.91 5.14
N GLY A 86 -21.41 14.94 4.31
CA GLY A 86 -22.55 15.54 3.60
C GLY A 86 -23.18 14.60 2.59
N VAL A 87 -22.38 13.84 1.84
CA VAL A 87 -22.91 12.80 0.93
C VAL A 87 -23.61 11.70 1.72
N ALA A 88 -23.06 11.25 2.84
CA ALA A 88 -23.72 10.25 3.70
C ALA A 88 -25.09 10.74 4.19
N ALA A 89 -25.20 12.01 4.59
CA ALA A 89 -26.46 12.64 4.97
C ALA A 89 -27.47 12.66 3.82
N HIS A 90 -27.04 12.99 2.60
CA HIS A 90 -27.91 12.96 1.42
C HIS A 90 -28.35 11.54 1.03
N LEU A 91 -27.49 10.54 1.18
CA LEU A 91 -27.87 9.14 0.95
C LEU A 91 -28.91 8.67 1.96
N LEU A 92 -28.74 9.00 3.24
CA LEU A 92 -29.73 8.73 4.30
C LEU A 92 -31.08 9.41 4.01
N GLU A 93 -31.05 10.69 3.66
CA GLU A 93 -32.25 11.46 3.33
C GLU A 93 -32.99 10.85 2.12
N ASN A 94 -32.26 10.55 1.04
CA ASN A 94 -32.87 9.97 -0.16
C ASN A 94 -33.39 8.55 0.08
N ALA A 95 -32.68 7.73 0.85
CA ALA A 95 -33.15 6.41 1.24
C ALA A 95 -34.48 6.48 2.01
N ALA A 96 -34.58 7.40 2.97
CA ALA A 96 -35.80 7.64 3.72
C ALA A 96 -36.95 8.09 2.81
N LYS A 97 -36.72 9.06 1.91
CA LYS A 97 -37.74 9.55 0.95
C LYS A 97 -38.25 8.46 0.00
N ASN A 98 -37.41 7.49 -0.35
CA ASN A 98 -37.75 6.40 -1.27
C ASN A 98 -38.16 5.10 -0.55
N ASN A 99 -38.33 5.12 0.78
CA ASN A 99 -38.64 3.93 1.59
C ASN A 99 -37.64 2.77 1.42
N ILE A 100 -36.37 3.10 1.18
CA ILE A 100 -35.28 2.12 1.09
C ILE A 100 -34.67 1.95 2.48
N LYS A 101 -34.69 0.71 3.00
CA LYS A 101 -34.02 0.40 4.26
C LYS A 101 -32.51 0.35 4.04
N VAL A 102 -31.77 1.12 4.82
CA VAL A 102 -30.31 1.21 4.74
C VAL A 102 -29.68 1.00 6.10
N THR A 103 -28.45 0.53 6.10
CA THR A 103 -27.59 0.43 7.28
C THR A 103 -26.32 1.24 7.05
N PRO A 104 -25.54 1.58 8.09
CA PRO A 104 -24.26 2.25 7.92
C PRO A 104 -23.31 1.49 6.98
N ALA A 105 -23.31 0.15 7.05
CA ALA A 105 -22.52 -0.70 6.18
C ALA A 105 -22.95 -0.61 4.70
N LEU A 106 -24.25 -0.52 4.42
CA LEU A 106 -24.75 -0.33 3.05
C LEU A 106 -24.39 1.04 2.49
N ILE A 107 -24.42 2.10 3.31
CA ILE A 107 -24.02 3.45 2.89
C ILE A 107 -22.52 3.49 2.58
N LYS A 108 -21.69 2.92 3.46
CA LYS A 108 -20.24 2.79 3.25
C LYS A 108 -19.95 2.00 1.97
N ARG A 109 -20.54 0.81 1.82
CA ARG A 109 -20.42 -0.03 0.62
C ARG A 109 -20.84 0.69 -0.65
N ALA A 110 -21.93 1.47 -0.60
CA ALA A 110 -22.39 2.23 -1.75
C ALA A 110 -21.39 3.29 -2.20
N MET A 111 -20.71 3.98 -1.26
CA MET A 111 -19.68 4.96 -1.58
C MET A 111 -18.40 4.30 -2.09
N GLU A 112 -17.99 3.18 -1.49
CA GLU A 112 -16.82 2.38 -1.90
C GLU A 112 -17.00 1.87 -3.34
N GLU A 113 -18.09 1.14 -3.60
CA GLU A 113 -18.32 0.48 -4.90
C GLU A 113 -18.76 1.45 -6.02
N SER A 114 -18.93 2.74 -5.72
CA SER A 114 -19.29 3.77 -6.70
C SER A 114 -18.24 4.85 -6.90
N ALA A 115 -17.14 4.80 -6.14
CA ALA A 115 -16.09 5.80 -6.21
C ALA A 115 -15.46 5.82 -7.61
N ARG A 116 -15.07 7.02 -8.05
CA ARG A 116 -14.44 7.23 -9.34
C ARG A 116 -12.96 6.88 -9.23
N ASN A 117 -12.56 5.84 -9.93
CA ASN A 117 -11.18 5.37 -10.00
C ASN A 117 -10.22 6.46 -10.52
N LEU A 118 -9.06 6.61 -9.87
CA LEU A 118 -7.93 7.40 -10.36
C LEU A 118 -6.88 6.47 -10.99
N THR A 119 -6.95 6.31 -12.32
CA THR A 119 -6.18 5.29 -13.06
C THR A 119 -4.65 5.38 -12.96
N HIS A 120 -4.10 6.47 -12.46
CA HIS A 120 -2.65 6.69 -12.30
C HIS A 120 -2.17 6.59 -10.85
N PHE A 121 -3.06 6.30 -9.90
CA PHE A 121 -2.72 5.96 -8.53
C PHE A 121 -2.86 4.46 -8.29
N LYS A 122 -2.17 3.98 -7.25
CA LYS A 122 -2.36 2.62 -6.72
C LYS A 122 -3.48 2.62 -5.70
N GLU A 123 -4.18 1.50 -5.57
CA GLU A 123 -5.34 1.35 -4.67
C GLU A 123 -4.99 1.67 -3.20
N VAL A 124 -3.76 1.40 -2.78
CA VAL A 124 -3.24 1.80 -1.46
C VAL A 124 -3.20 3.31 -1.22
N GLU A 125 -3.12 4.11 -2.28
CA GLU A 125 -2.97 5.57 -2.23
C GLU A 125 -4.32 6.27 -2.15
N ASP A 126 -5.31 5.82 -2.93
CA ASP A 126 -6.62 6.47 -3.03
C ASP A 126 -7.80 5.62 -2.54
N GLY A 127 -7.54 4.40 -2.05
CA GLY A 127 -8.56 3.48 -1.58
C GLY A 127 -9.43 2.99 -2.74
N HIS A 128 -10.74 3.24 -2.65
CA HIS A 128 -11.68 2.93 -3.73
C HIS A 128 -11.76 4.05 -4.79
N GLY A 129 -11.03 5.16 -4.61
CA GLY A 129 -11.02 6.31 -5.51
C GLY A 129 -11.79 7.53 -4.98
N VAL A 130 -12.15 8.44 -5.88
CA VAL A 130 -12.79 9.72 -5.50
C VAL A 130 -14.28 9.55 -5.25
N LEU A 131 -14.77 10.06 -4.13
CA LEU A 131 -16.20 10.12 -3.79
C LEU A 131 -17.05 10.63 -4.97
N ASP A 132 -18.07 9.86 -5.36
CA ASP A 132 -19.08 10.24 -6.34
C ASP A 132 -20.47 10.13 -5.71
N ALA A 133 -21.05 11.28 -5.35
CA ALA A 133 -22.33 11.34 -4.65
C ALA A 133 -23.49 10.77 -5.48
N TYR A 134 -23.50 11.00 -6.79
CA TYR A 134 -24.59 10.59 -7.65
C TYR A 134 -24.53 9.08 -7.89
N ASN A 135 -23.36 8.55 -8.23
CA ASN A 135 -23.18 7.13 -8.42
C ASN A 135 -23.34 6.35 -7.11
N ALA A 136 -23.00 6.92 -5.96
CA ALA A 136 -23.26 6.31 -4.65
C ALA A 136 -24.76 6.12 -4.41
N TRP A 137 -25.59 7.10 -4.80
CA TRP A 137 -27.05 6.95 -4.72
C TRP A 137 -27.58 5.88 -5.66
N LEU A 138 -27.06 5.82 -6.89
CA LEU A 138 -27.44 4.76 -7.84
C LEU A 138 -27.06 3.38 -7.31
N LYS A 139 -25.83 3.22 -6.81
CA LYS A 139 -25.32 1.98 -6.22
C LYS A 139 -26.14 1.56 -5.01
N LEU A 140 -26.47 2.49 -4.11
CA LEU A 140 -27.27 2.20 -2.91
C LEU A 140 -28.65 1.61 -3.23
N LYS A 141 -29.27 2.01 -4.34
CA LYS A 141 -30.55 1.43 -4.80
C LYS A 141 -30.41 0.00 -5.32
N GLU A 142 -29.22 -0.38 -5.79
CA GLU A 142 -28.94 -1.72 -6.34
C GLU A 142 -28.55 -2.72 -5.24
N LEU A 143 -27.94 -2.24 -4.16
CA LEU A 143 -27.50 -3.07 -3.05
C LEU A 143 -28.69 -3.65 -2.28
N ASN A 144 -28.72 -4.97 -2.16
CA ASN A 144 -29.78 -5.73 -1.50
C ASN A 144 -29.34 -6.36 -0.16
N SER A 145 -28.04 -6.39 0.14
CA SER A 145 -27.47 -6.94 1.37
C SER A 145 -26.11 -6.34 1.73
N GLU A 146 -25.78 -6.42 3.01
CA GLU A 146 -24.41 -6.17 3.51
C GLU A 146 -23.48 -7.33 3.15
N ARG A 147 -22.17 -7.11 3.15
CA ARG A 147 -21.17 -8.18 3.07
C ARG A 147 -21.28 -9.07 4.31
N LYS A 148 -21.50 -10.38 4.12
CA LYS A 148 -21.63 -11.37 5.21
C LYS A 148 -20.46 -12.35 5.32
N ILE A 149 -19.57 -12.35 4.33
CA ILE A 149 -18.35 -13.14 4.36
C ILE A 149 -17.24 -12.30 4.99
N LYS A 150 -16.66 -12.82 6.06
CA LYS A 150 -15.48 -12.24 6.69
C LYS A 150 -14.23 -12.91 6.14
N VAL A 151 -13.17 -12.12 6.02
CA VAL A 151 -11.85 -12.55 5.56
C VAL A 151 -10.86 -12.44 6.70
N ASP A 152 -9.95 -13.39 6.76
CA ASP A 152 -8.84 -13.37 7.69
C ASP A 152 -7.62 -13.99 7.00
N ILE A 153 -6.52 -13.26 6.91
CA ILE A 153 -5.28 -13.70 6.28
C ILE A 153 -4.10 -13.38 7.17
N PHE A 154 -3.07 -14.24 7.11
CA PHE A 154 -1.90 -14.12 7.98
C PHE A 154 -1.28 -12.72 7.92
N ASN A 155 -1.07 -12.15 9.10
CA ASN A 155 -0.35 -10.90 9.31
C ASN A 155 0.63 -11.11 10.48
N PRO A 156 1.94 -10.88 10.31
CA PRO A 156 2.92 -11.20 11.34
C PRO A 156 2.71 -10.40 12.63
N GLN A 157 2.22 -9.16 12.55
CA GLN A 157 2.04 -8.30 13.71
C GLN A 157 0.70 -8.56 14.44
N PHE A 158 -0.34 -8.93 13.71
CA PHE A 158 -1.71 -9.07 14.25
C PHE A 158 -2.19 -10.52 14.32
N SER A 159 -1.30 -11.49 14.04
CA SER A 159 -1.61 -12.89 13.71
C SER A 159 -2.38 -13.02 12.40
N ASN A 160 -3.52 -12.34 12.27
CA ASN A 160 -4.28 -12.24 11.04
C ASN A 160 -4.89 -10.84 10.86
N GLY A 161 -5.36 -10.54 9.65
CA GLY A 161 -6.09 -9.32 9.35
C GLY A 161 -6.93 -9.42 8.07
N PRO A 162 -7.68 -8.37 7.71
CA PRO A 162 -8.61 -8.40 6.59
C PRO A 162 -7.94 -8.22 5.21
N GLY A 163 -6.63 -8.02 5.17
CA GLY A 163 -5.84 -7.86 3.95
C GLY A 163 -4.36 -8.11 4.21
N ILE A 164 -3.52 -7.88 3.20
CA ILE A 164 -2.07 -8.07 3.31
C ILE A 164 -1.37 -6.72 3.31
N PHE A 165 -0.52 -6.51 4.30
CA PHE A 165 0.51 -5.47 4.30
C PHE A 165 1.87 -6.09 4.57
N ALA A 166 2.63 -6.33 3.51
CA ALA A 166 3.94 -6.95 3.58
C ALA A 166 5.02 -5.92 3.21
N ARG A 167 5.61 -5.29 4.23
CA ARG A 167 6.68 -4.30 4.07
C ARG A 167 8.06 -4.87 4.39
N GLU A 168 8.13 -5.73 5.42
CA GLU A 168 9.39 -6.30 5.93
C GLU A 168 9.53 -7.80 5.60
N TYR A 169 8.63 -8.34 4.79
CA TYR A 169 8.68 -9.72 4.31
C TYR A 169 8.06 -9.80 2.90
N LEU A 170 8.43 -10.83 2.13
CA LEU A 170 7.85 -11.08 0.81
C LEU A 170 7.04 -12.38 0.85
N PRO A 171 5.70 -12.34 0.76
CA PRO A 171 4.91 -13.56 0.76
C PRO A 171 5.11 -14.32 -0.56
N ALA A 172 5.31 -15.64 -0.48
CA ALA A 172 5.23 -16.53 -1.63
C ALA A 172 3.87 -17.25 -1.68
N GLN A 173 3.40 -17.75 -0.53
CA GLN A 173 2.10 -18.37 -0.41
C GLN A 173 1.51 -18.20 0.99
N LEU A 174 0.25 -17.76 1.06
CA LEU A 174 -0.53 -17.57 2.28
C LEU A 174 -1.90 -18.25 2.16
N ASN A 175 -2.55 -18.52 3.29
CA ASN A 175 -3.93 -19.03 3.29
C ASN A 175 -4.90 -17.92 3.71
N LEU A 176 -5.86 -17.65 2.83
CA LEU A 176 -7.02 -16.82 3.10
C LEU A 176 -8.09 -17.67 3.77
N LYS A 177 -8.44 -17.34 5.01
CA LYS A 177 -9.60 -17.93 5.69
C LYS A 177 -10.84 -17.10 5.38
N LEU A 178 -11.86 -17.76 4.87
CA LEU A 178 -13.20 -17.21 4.73
C LEU A 178 -14.10 -17.73 5.83
N LYS A 179 -14.94 -16.85 6.37
CA LYS A 179 -16.01 -17.21 7.29
C LYS A 179 -17.34 -16.70 6.78
N ASN A 180 -18.27 -17.62 6.52
CA ASN A 180 -19.63 -17.29 6.13
C ASN A 180 -20.55 -17.32 7.36
N ASP A 181 -20.85 -16.13 7.88
CA ASP A 181 -21.78 -15.96 9.01
C ASP A 181 -23.25 -15.89 8.55
N ASP A 182 -23.56 -16.03 7.26
CA ASP A 182 -24.94 -15.98 6.76
C ASP A 182 -25.68 -17.32 6.91
N VAL A 183 -26.98 -17.33 6.58
CA VAL A 183 -27.87 -18.49 6.52
C VAL A 183 -27.97 -19.08 5.11
N VAL A 184 -27.25 -18.51 4.14
CA VAL A 184 -27.19 -18.95 2.74
C VAL A 184 -25.77 -19.34 2.34
N ASP A 185 -25.67 -20.16 1.30
CA ASP A 185 -24.39 -20.59 0.74
C ASP A 185 -23.96 -19.66 -0.39
N TYR A 186 -22.65 -19.43 -0.53
CA TYR A 186 -22.08 -18.58 -1.58
C TYR A 186 -21.25 -19.39 -2.57
N HIS A 187 -21.25 -18.97 -3.82
CA HIS A 187 -20.35 -19.44 -4.86
C HIS A 187 -19.53 -18.26 -5.38
N LEU A 188 -18.33 -18.11 -4.83
CA LEU A 188 -17.45 -16.99 -5.14
C LEU A 188 -16.60 -17.29 -6.38
N GLU A 189 -16.63 -16.39 -7.34
CA GLU A 189 -15.72 -16.31 -8.49
C GLU A 189 -14.61 -15.32 -8.17
N TRP A 190 -13.35 -15.77 -8.21
CA TRP A 190 -12.20 -14.96 -7.83
C TRP A 190 -11.65 -14.18 -9.01
N GLN A 191 -11.39 -12.89 -8.79
CA GLN A 191 -10.71 -12.02 -9.73
C GLN A 191 -9.66 -11.19 -8.99
N ALA A 192 -8.43 -11.19 -9.50
CA ALA A 192 -7.38 -10.30 -9.03
C ALA A 192 -7.26 -9.09 -9.96
N SER A 193 -7.05 -7.89 -9.40
CA SER A 193 -6.76 -6.70 -10.20
C SER A 193 -5.37 -6.77 -10.84
N GLU A 194 -4.46 -7.53 -10.25
CA GLU A 194 -3.07 -7.64 -10.66
C GLU A 194 -2.65 -9.09 -10.95
N SER A 195 -1.82 -9.28 -11.98
CA SER A 195 -1.45 -10.62 -12.45
C SER A 195 -0.56 -11.39 -11.49
N TRP A 196 0.14 -10.71 -10.57
CA TRP A 196 1.03 -11.34 -9.58
C TRP A 196 0.27 -11.92 -8.39
N ILE A 197 -1.03 -11.65 -8.24
CA ILE A 197 -1.90 -12.26 -7.23
C ILE A 197 -2.55 -13.51 -7.85
N LYS A 198 -2.23 -14.69 -7.31
CA LYS A 198 -2.68 -15.98 -7.87
C LYS A 198 -3.57 -16.72 -6.87
N PRO A 199 -4.91 -16.55 -6.93
CA PRO A 199 -5.79 -17.48 -6.23
C PRO A 199 -5.68 -18.86 -6.87
N LEU A 200 -5.28 -19.88 -6.10
CA LEU A 200 -5.09 -21.22 -6.66
C LEU A 200 -6.41 -21.90 -7.04
N PHE A 201 -7.53 -21.42 -6.49
CA PHE A 201 -8.87 -21.80 -6.91
C PHE A 201 -9.51 -20.68 -7.74
N LYS A 202 -10.09 -21.01 -8.89
CA LYS A 202 -10.87 -20.06 -9.70
C LYS A 202 -12.21 -19.70 -9.05
N THR A 203 -12.82 -20.68 -8.40
CA THR A 203 -14.12 -20.54 -7.72
C THR A 203 -14.08 -21.21 -6.37
N THR A 204 -14.85 -20.71 -5.41
CA THR A 204 -14.98 -21.32 -4.07
C THR A 204 -16.43 -21.37 -3.65
N HIS A 205 -16.89 -22.56 -3.28
CA HIS A 205 -18.17 -22.73 -2.60
C HIS A 205 -17.98 -22.68 -1.09
N ILE A 206 -18.71 -21.79 -0.40
CA ILE A 206 -18.68 -21.72 1.07
C ILE A 206 -20.10 -21.90 1.61
N MET A 207 -20.26 -22.90 2.46
CA MET A 207 -21.57 -23.21 3.07
C MET A 207 -21.94 -22.14 4.09
N ARG A 208 -23.23 -21.94 4.31
CA ARG A 208 -23.74 -21.17 5.44
C ARG A 208 -23.11 -21.64 6.76
N LYS A 209 -22.85 -20.71 7.68
CA LYS A 209 -22.30 -20.99 9.02
C LYS A 209 -21.04 -21.86 9.01
N SER A 210 -20.17 -21.66 8.02
CA SER A 210 -18.94 -22.44 7.85
C SER A 210 -17.72 -21.57 7.60
N GLU A 211 -16.53 -22.17 7.74
CA GLU A 211 -15.24 -21.57 7.39
C GLU A 211 -14.57 -22.37 6.29
N ARG A 212 -13.75 -21.70 5.47
CA ARG A 212 -12.98 -22.34 4.39
C ARG A 212 -11.68 -21.61 4.14
N ASP A 213 -10.58 -22.37 4.06
CA ASP A 213 -9.27 -21.85 3.67
C ASP A 213 -9.07 -21.89 2.15
N ILE A 214 -8.45 -20.85 1.61
CA ILE A 214 -8.12 -20.68 0.19
C ILE A 214 -6.63 -20.34 0.08
N PRO A 215 -5.82 -21.18 -0.56
CA PRO A 215 -4.42 -20.86 -0.78
C PRO A 215 -4.28 -19.77 -1.86
N LEU A 216 -3.48 -18.76 -1.54
CA LEU A 216 -3.10 -17.65 -2.41
C LEU A 216 -1.59 -17.67 -2.61
N ALA A 217 -1.16 -17.69 -3.88
CA ALA A 217 0.24 -17.57 -4.25
C ALA A 217 0.55 -16.17 -4.81
N PHE A 218 1.81 -15.75 -4.67
CA PHE A 218 2.28 -14.45 -5.12
C PHE A 218 3.51 -14.59 -6.03
N GLU A 219 3.42 -14.02 -7.22
CA GLU A 219 4.46 -14.03 -8.25
C GLU A 219 4.94 -12.60 -8.52
N LEU A 220 5.61 -12.01 -7.53
CA LEU A 220 6.09 -10.64 -7.60
C LEU A 220 7.17 -10.46 -8.68
N PRO A 221 7.17 -9.34 -9.42
CA PRO A 221 8.29 -8.97 -10.27
C PRO A 221 9.57 -8.63 -9.47
N ASP A 222 10.73 -8.85 -10.09
CA ASP A 222 12.05 -8.58 -9.48
C ASP A 222 12.42 -7.08 -9.39
N LYS A 223 11.43 -6.18 -9.42
CA LYS A 223 11.66 -4.73 -9.39
C LYS A 223 11.31 -4.16 -8.01
N PRO A 224 12.14 -3.27 -7.44
CA PRO A 224 11.75 -2.49 -6.28
C PRO A 224 10.52 -1.63 -6.57
N GLY A 225 9.70 -1.41 -5.55
CA GLY A 225 8.50 -0.59 -5.66
C GLY A 225 7.35 -1.06 -4.77
N ILE A 226 6.21 -0.41 -4.95
CA ILE A 226 4.96 -0.77 -4.30
C ILE A 226 4.08 -1.58 -5.25
N TYR A 227 3.67 -2.75 -4.79
CA TYR A 227 2.75 -3.65 -5.45
C TYR A 227 1.44 -3.63 -4.67
N SER A 228 0.48 -2.88 -5.19
CA SER A 228 -0.87 -2.81 -4.65
C SER A 228 -1.82 -3.46 -5.65
N GLY A 229 -2.75 -4.25 -5.14
CA GLY A 229 -3.81 -4.84 -5.90
C GLY A 229 -4.91 -5.37 -4.98
N VAL A 230 -6.00 -5.83 -5.58
CA VAL A 230 -7.19 -6.26 -4.87
C VAL A 230 -7.59 -7.64 -5.36
N LEU A 231 -7.84 -8.56 -4.43
CA LEU A 231 -8.52 -9.82 -4.72
C LEU A 231 -10.00 -9.67 -4.38
N VAL A 232 -10.86 -9.84 -5.39
CA VAL A 232 -12.32 -9.79 -5.23
C VAL A 232 -12.94 -11.18 -5.41
N GLY A 233 -13.94 -11.48 -4.60
CA GLY A 233 -14.77 -12.67 -4.69
C GLY A 233 -16.23 -12.27 -4.90
N ASN A 234 -16.75 -12.56 -6.08
CA ASN A 234 -18.11 -12.19 -6.48
C ASN A 234 -19.00 -13.43 -6.56
N ASP A 235 -20.22 -13.36 -6.02
CA ASP A 235 -21.25 -14.35 -6.32
C ASP A 235 -22.23 -13.74 -7.33
N PRO A 236 -22.37 -14.30 -8.55
CA PRO A 236 -23.22 -13.75 -9.62
C PRO A 236 -24.70 -13.53 -9.25
N LYS A 237 -25.16 -14.11 -8.14
CA LYS A 237 -26.52 -13.88 -7.61
C LYS A 237 -26.70 -12.47 -7.02
N TYR A 238 -25.62 -11.81 -6.60
CA TYR A 238 -25.64 -10.50 -5.95
C TYR A 238 -25.10 -9.41 -6.88
N LYS A 239 -25.50 -8.16 -6.62
CA LYS A 239 -25.20 -7.00 -7.48
C LYS A 239 -23.98 -6.18 -7.03
N GLY A 240 -23.16 -6.73 -6.15
CA GLY A 240 -21.93 -6.11 -5.64
C GLY A 240 -20.88 -7.13 -5.26
N THR A 241 -19.78 -6.65 -4.69
CA THR A 241 -18.63 -7.47 -4.31
C THR A 241 -18.80 -8.04 -2.90
N GLU A 242 -18.81 -9.38 -2.77
CA GLU A 242 -19.07 -10.05 -1.49
C GLU A 242 -17.81 -10.16 -0.63
N VAL A 243 -16.65 -10.31 -1.28
CA VAL A 243 -15.33 -10.35 -0.65
C VAL A 243 -14.39 -9.41 -1.39
N GLU A 244 -13.67 -8.57 -0.66
CA GLU A 244 -12.70 -7.64 -1.19
C GLU A 244 -11.50 -7.57 -0.26
N ILE A 245 -10.31 -7.86 -0.79
CA ILE A 245 -9.09 -8.03 0.00
C ILE A 245 -8.00 -7.14 -0.62
N PRO A 246 -7.63 -6.04 0.04
CA PRO A 246 -6.49 -5.24 -0.37
C PRO A 246 -5.18 -5.99 -0.08
N ILE A 247 -4.30 -6.04 -1.06
CA ILE A 247 -3.02 -6.75 -1.00
C ILE A 247 -1.93 -5.75 -1.37
N ASN A 248 -1.09 -5.42 -0.38
CA ASN A 248 -0.05 -4.41 -0.50
C ASN A 248 1.30 -5.01 -0.10
N ILE A 249 2.21 -5.09 -1.05
CA ILE A 249 3.55 -5.63 -0.86
C ILE A 249 4.56 -4.56 -1.30
N ILE A 250 5.52 -4.26 -0.43
CA ILE A 250 6.60 -3.31 -0.70
C ILE A 250 7.88 -4.10 -0.91
N VAL A 251 8.54 -3.85 -2.05
CA VAL A 251 9.84 -4.42 -2.36
C VAL A 251 10.88 -3.30 -2.29
N GLY A 252 11.71 -3.32 -1.25
CA GLY A 252 12.81 -2.38 -1.08
C GLY A 252 13.97 -2.67 -2.04
N GLU A 253 14.56 -1.61 -2.59
CA GLU A 253 15.81 -1.69 -3.34
C GLU A 253 16.96 -2.09 -2.42
N ARG A 254 17.75 -3.07 -2.85
CA ARG A 254 18.93 -3.57 -2.12
C ARG A 254 20.15 -2.72 -2.42
N VAL A 255 20.09 -1.45 -2.02
CA VAL A 255 21.17 -0.47 -2.27
C VAL A 255 22.51 -0.92 -1.64
N HIS A 256 22.45 -1.60 -0.50
CA HIS A 256 23.63 -2.13 0.20
C HIS A 256 24.41 -3.20 -0.60
N GLU A 257 23.81 -3.82 -1.61
CA GLU A 257 24.45 -4.81 -2.48
C GLU A 257 25.11 -4.17 -3.71
N LYS A 258 24.93 -2.86 -3.92
CA LYS A 258 25.47 -2.13 -5.08
C LYS A 258 26.89 -1.60 -4.83
N PRO A 259 27.67 -1.35 -5.90
CA PRO A 259 28.92 -0.60 -5.79
C PRO A 259 28.70 0.72 -5.04
N GLU A 260 29.64 1.07 -4.15
CA GLU A 260 29.59 2.29 -3.34
C GLU A 260 28.34 2.41 -2.45
N ARG A 261 27.52 1.34 -2.33
CA ARG A 261 26.23 1.34 -1.64
C ARG A 261 25.34 2.49 -2.07
N GLN A 262 25.36 2.76 -3.38
CA GLN A 262 24.65 3.89 -3.98
C GLN A 262 23.73 3.44 -5.12
N SER A 263 22.61 4.12 -5.27
CA SER A 263 21.69 3.98 -6.40
C SER A 263 21.21 5.34 -6.86
N THR A 264 21.11 5.53 -8.18
CA THR A 264 20.71 6.78 -8.79
C THR A 264 19.52 6.58 -9.72
N HIS A 265 18.53 7.47 -9.61
CA HIS A 265 17.27 7.42 -10.33
C HIS A 265 17.02 8.74 -11.05
N LEU A 266 17.03 8.71 -12.38
CA LEU A 266 16.62 9.84 -13.22
C LEU A 266 15.14 9.76 -13.53
N ASN A 267 14.39 10.81 -13.22
CA ASN A 267 12.95 10.81 -13.42
C ASN A 267 12.38 12.23 -13.64
N LYS A 268 11.10 12.31 -14.00
CA LYS A 268 10.36 13.55 -14.15
C LYS A 268 8.95 13.42 -13.59
N LEU A 269 8.49 14.46 -12.91
CA LEU A 269 7.17 14.50 -12.27
C LEU A 269 6.43 15.77 -12.66
N GLU A 270 5.22 15.61 -13.20
CA GLU A 270 4.31 16.73 -13.45
C GLU A 270 3.96 17.44 -12.13
N ALA A 271 3.44 18.67 -12.24
CA ALA A 271 3.00 19.46 -11.09
C ALA A 271 2.06 18.67 -10.17
N ALA A 272 2.26 18.81 -8.86
CA ALA A 272 1.49 18.16 -7.80
C ALA A 272 1.54 16.62 -7.78
N GLN A 273 2.50 15.99 -8.48
CA GLN A 273 2.68 14.53 -8.46
C GLN A 273 3.83 14.12 -7.54
N LEU A 274 3.81 12.84 -7.14
CA LEU A 274 4.83 12.23 -6.29
C LEU A 274 5.39 10.95 -6.93
N ALA A 275 6.64 10.63 -6.61
CA ALA A 275 7.23 9.31 -6.85
C ALA A 275 7.74 8.76 -5.52
N ARG A 276 7.57 7.45 -5.32
CA ARG A 276 7.96 6.73 -4.11
C ARG A 276 9.08 5.76 -4.44
N TYR A 277 10.15 5.82 -3.66
CA TYR A 277 11.31 4.95 -3.77
C TYR A 277 11.47 4.21 -2.45
N PHE A 278 11.59 2.89 -2.51
CA PHE A 278 11.72 2.05 -1.31
C PHE A 278 13.13 1.50 -1.24
N VAL A 279 13.77 1.59 -0.08
CA VAL A 279 15.15 1.12 0.15
C VAL A 279 15.16 0.22 1.36
N TYR A 280 15.66 -1.00 1.19
CA TYR A 280 15.89 -1.88 2.33
C TYR A 280 17.20 -1.52 3.01
N VAL A 281 17.11 -1.19 4.30
CA VAL A 281 18.23 -0.82 5.18
C VAL A 281 18.52 -2.00 6.11
N PRO A 282 19.66 -2.69 5.95
CA PRO A 282 20.06 -3.76 6.86
C PRO A 282 20.31 -3.27 8.28
N GLU A 283 20.20 -4.18 9.24
CA GLU A 283 20.63 -3.93 10.62
C GLU A 283 22.11 -3.52 10.67
N GLY A 284 22.45 -2.61 11.59
CA GLY A 284 23.82 -2.11 11.75
C GLY A 284 24.27 -1.08 10.71
N THR A 285 23.41 -0.69 9.77
CA THR A 285 23.70 0.40 8.82
C THR A 285 23.97 1.71 9.55
N THR A 286 25.09 2.36 9.25
CA THR A 286 25.56 3.60 9.92
C THR A 286 24.84 4.86 9.45
N GLY A 287 24.23 4.85 8.25
CA GLY A 287 23.46 5.98 7.75
C GLY A 287 22.64 5.66 6.51
N ILE A 288 21.57 6.41 6.29
CA ILE A 288 20.84 6.50 5.03
C ILE A 288 20.88 7.96 4.57
N ASN A 289 21.18 8.15 3.29
CA ASN A 289 21.22 9.45 2.64
C ASN A 289 20.34 9.43 1.39
N ALA A 290 19.55 10.49 1.23
CA ALA A 290 18.78 10.75 0.03
C ALA A 290 19.09 12.16 -0.47
N LYS A 291 19.66 12.27 -1.67
CA LYS A 291 19.98 13.54 -2.34
C LYS A 291 19.10 13.71 -3.57
N LEU A 292 18.44 14.85 -3.68
CA LEU A 292 17.63 15.25 -4.82
C LEU A 292 18.30 16.41 -5.54
N GLU A 293 18.54 16.25 -6.84
CA GLU A 293 19.11 17.30 -7.69
C GLU A 293 18.12 17.67 -8.80
N VAL A 294 17.88 18.96 -8.98
CA VAL A 294 17.12 19.55 -10.08
C VAL A 294 18.11 20.37 -10.90
N PHE A 295 18.32 19.97 -12.14
CA PHE A 295 19.35 20.57 -12.98
C PHE A 295 18.87 21.86 -13.67
N PRO A 296 19.75 22.86 -13.83
CA PRO A 296 19.48 23.99 -14.69
C PRO A 296 19.61 23.59 -16.17
N ASP A 297 18.88 24.29 -17.03
CA ASP A 297 19.12 24.25 -18.46
C ASP A 297 20.33 25.12 -18.87
N THR A 298 20.58 25.20 -20.17
CA THR A 298 21.68 26.00 -20.75
C THR A 298 21.53 27.51 -20.49
N SER A 299 20.35 27.97 -20.08
CA SER A 299 20.08 29.36 -19.67
C SER A 299 20.25 29.59 -18.17
N SER A 300 20.72 28.57 -17.42
CA SER A 300 20.82 28.57 -15.95
C SER A 300 19.47 28.57 -15.22
N ALA A 301 18.36 28.26 -15.90
CA ALA A 301 17.04 28.16 -15.30
C ALA A 301 16.75 26.73 -14.85
N TYR A 302 16.34 26.55 -13.59
CA TYR A 302 16.09 25.22 -13.03
C TYR A 302 14.87 24.57 -13.68
N GLN A 303 14.99 23.30 -14.07
CA GLN A 303 13.93 22.56 -14.77
C GLN A 303 12.98 21.85 -13.80
N GLY A 304 12.57 22.55 -12.74
CA GLY A 304 11.68 21.98 -11.74
C GLY A 304 11.69 22.65 -10.38
N ARG A 305 10.85 22.12 -9.50
CA ARG A 305 10.75 22.47 -8.09
C ARG A 305 10.32 21.24 -7.31
N GLY A 306 11.29 20.50 -6.80
CA GLY A 306 11.09 19.22 -6.11
C GLY A 306 11.53 19.27 -4.66
N ARG A 307 10.99 18.39 -3.81
CA ARG A 307 11.50 18.18 -2.45
C ARG A 307 11.41 16.72 -2.04
N LEU A 308 12.13 16.38 -0.98
CA LEU A 308 12.18 15.05 -0.38
C LEU A 308 11.34 14.95 0.88
N HIS A 309 10.75 13.78 1.05
CA HIS A 309 10.21 13.29 2.31
C HIS A 309 10.89 11.94 2.61
N LEU A 310 11.41 11.78 3.82
CA LEU A 310 12.05 10.55 4.29
C LEU A 310 11.17 9.91 5.36
N ILE A 311 10.67 8.71 5.07
CA ILE A 311 9.72 7.97 5.90
C ILE A 311 10.37 6.67 6.39
N ASN A 312 10.31 6.45 7.70
CA ASN A 312 10.90 5.26 8.32
C ASN A 312 10.06 3.99 8.06
N PRO A 313 10.58 2.78 8.35
CA PRO A 313 9.87 1.52 8.17
C PRO A 313 8.52 1.43 8.91
N PHE A 314 8.34 2.20 9.98
CA PHE A 314 7.08 2.27 10.72
C PHE A 314 6.02 3.19 10.09
N GLY A 315 6.36 3.89 9.00
CA GLY A 315 5.48 4.80 8.28
C GLY A 315 5.41 6.22 8.85
N PHE A 316 6.37 6.63 9.67
CA PHE A 316 6.47 8.02 10.15
C PHE A 316 7.43 8.82 9.28
N GLU A 317 7.04 10.05 8.94
CA GLU A 317 7.94 11.01 8.30
C GLU A 317 8.96 11.48 9.34
N GLU A 318 10.22 11.16 9.10
CA GLU A 318 11.35 11.57 9.93
C GLU A 318 11.80 12.98 9.57
N LYS A 319 11.89 13.24 8.26
CA LYS A 319 12.43 14.50 7.72
C LYS A 319 11.73 14.88 6.43
N MET A 320 11.53 16.19 6.27
CA MET A 320 11.10 16.82 5.04
C MET A 320 12.13 17.87 4.65
N SER A 321 12.57 17.88 3.39
CA SER A 321 13.51 18.89 2.90
C SER A 321 12.80 20.19 2.49
N GLU A 322 13.59 21.25 2.32
CA GLU A 322 13.18 22.39 1.49
C GLU A 322 13.06 21.96 0.01
N TYR A 323 12.69 22.90 -0.86
CA TYR A 323 12.64 22.66 -2.30
C TYR A 323 14.00 22.85 -2.97
N ALA A 324 14.38 21.91 -3.83
CA ALA A 324 15.41 22.05 -4.83
C ALA A 324 14.84 22.61 -6.15
N GLY A 325 15.64 23.39 -6.86
CA GLY A 325 15.30 24.01 -8.14
C GLY A 325 14.76 25.44 -8.00
N GLU A 326 13.67 25.73 -8.69
CA GLU A 326 13.02 27.05 -8.65
C GLU A 326 12.42 27.35 -7.26
N ASN A 327 12.57 28.59 -6.80
CA ASN A 327 12.07 29.06 -5.51
C ASN A 327 11.63 30.53 -5.60
N PRO A 328 10.70 31.02 -4.75
CA PRO A 328 10.33 32.43 -4.73
C PRO A 328 11.58 33.28 -4.47
N GLY A 329 11.73 34.40 -5.19
CA GLY A 329 13.00 35.15 -5.27
C GLY A 329 13.58 35.71 -3.96
N LEU A 330 12.85 35.61 -2.84
CA LEU A 330 13.35 35.95 -1.49
C LEU A 330 14.17 34.83 -0.85
N PHE A 331 13.99 33.59 -1.31
CA PHE A 331 14.72 32.41 -0.85
C PHE A 331 15.71 32.02 -1.95
N GLY A 332 17.01 31.98 -1.63
CA GLY A 332 18.04 31.63 -2.60
C GLY A 332 17.69 30.34 -3.36
N ARG A 333 18.03 30.29 -4.65
CA ARG A 333 17.84 29.09 -5.47
C ARG A 333 18.92 28.08 -5.13
N LYS A 334 18.52 26.85 -4.78
CA LYS A 334 19.42 25.74 -4.52
C LYS A 334 19.06 24.59 -5.45
N GLY A 335 19.99 24.19 -6.31
CA GLY A 335 19.75 23.10 -7.29
C GLY A 335 19.62 21.72 -6.67
N TRP A 336 19.90 21.56 -5.39
CA TRP A 336 19.84 20.26 -4.72
C TRP A 336 19.45 20.37 -3.26
N VAL A 337 18.88 19.29 -2.72
CA VAL A 337 18.59 19.10 -1.30
C VAL A 337 18.97 17.69 -0.89
N GLU A 338 19.18 17.48 0.41
CA GLU A 338 19.67 16.21 0.92
C GLU A 338 19.10 15.97 2.32
N LEU A 339 18.75 14.72 2.60
CA LEU A 339 18.30 14.25 3.90
C LEU A 339 19.18 13.08 4.33
N THR A 340 19.85 13.22 5.48
CA THR A 340 20.68 12.16 6.08
C THR A 340 20.13 11.75 7.43
N THR A 341 20.00 10.46 7.68
CA THR A 341 19.72 9.91 9.01
C THR A 341 20.85 8.96 9.40
N PHE A 342 21.43 9.16 10.59
CA PHE A 342 22.49 8.32 11.13
C PHE A 342 21.88 7.18 11.95
N PHE A 343 22.52 6.01 11.90
CA PHE A 343 22.07 4.80 12.58
C PHE A 343 20.56 4.53 12.39
N PRO A 344 20.07 4.48 11.13
CA PRO A 344 18.67 4.22 10.84
C PRO A 344 18.22 2.88 11.42
N VAL A 345 16.94 2.80 11.80
CA VAL A 345 16.32 1.51 12.13
C VAL A 345 16.34 0.59 10.91
N THR A 346 16.50 -0.71 11.17
CA THR A 346 16.43 -1.76 10.14
C THR A 346 15.04 -1.81 9.50
N GLY A 347 14.99 -2.17 8.21
CA GLY A 347 13.76 -2.37 7.46
C GLY A 347 13.65 -1.50 6.21
N THR A 348 12.47 -1.51 5.59
CA THR A 348 12.25 -0.83 4.31
C THR A 348 11.85 0.64 4.51
N TRP A 349 12.78 1.55 4.25
CA TRP A 349 12.56 2.99 4.24
C TRP A 349 11.87 3.43 2.94
N GLU A 350 11.11 4.53 3.03
CA GLU A 350 10.47 5.16 1.88
C GLU A 350 11.02 6.57 1.70
N VAL A 351 11.41 6.89 0.47
CA VAL A 351 11.86 8.21 0.03
C VAL A 351 10.88 8.71 -1.02
N VAL A 352 10.20 9.82 -0.73
CA VAL A 352 9.21 10.42 -1.65
C VAL A 352 9.79 11.67 -2.25
N VAL A 353 9.78 11.75 -3.58
CA VAL A 353 10.03 12.98 -4.32
C VAL A 353 8.68 13.61 -4.67
N TYR A 354 8.43 14.82 -4.18
CA TYR A 354 7.23 15.59 -4.50
C TYR A 354 7.56 16.74 -5.45
N SER A 355 6.80 16.83 -6.55
CA SER A 355 6.86 17.94 -7.52
C SER A 355 5.83 19.00 -7.16
N SER A 356 6.28 20.25 -6.98
CA SER A 356 5.43 21.34 -6.49
C SER A 356 4.20 21.58 -7.37
N ALA A 357 3.03 21.79 -6.76
CA ALA A 357 1.84 22.25 -7.49
C ALA A 357 2.04 23.62 -8.16
N ALA A 358 2.92 24.46 -7.60
CA ALA A 358 3.15 25.84 -8.04
C ALA A 358 4.05 25.96 -9.28
N LEU A 359 4.46 24.87 -9.95
CA LEU A 359 5.37 24.94 -11.11
C LEU A 359 4.95 25.95 -12.19
N SER A 360 3.64 26.11 -12.38
CA SER A 360 3.08 27.00 -13.38
C SER A 360 3.37 28.49 -13.14
N THR A 361 3.71 28.91 -11.91
CA THR A 361 4.15 30.28 -11.59
C THR A 361 5.56 30.56 -12.11
N TYR A 362 6.31 29.51 -12.42
CA TYR A 362 7.66 29.56 -13.01
C TYR A 362 7.64 29.20 -14.51
N ASN A 363 6.46 29.12 -15.13
CA ASN A 363 6.28 28.63 -16.50
C ASN A 363 6.78 27.19 -16.71
N LEU A 364 6.76 26.37 -15.66
CA LEU A 364 7.12 24.96 -15.70
C LEU A 364 5.88 24.07 -15.60
N GLN A 365 5.97 22.85 -16.11
CA GLN A 365 4.91 21.83 -16.02
C GLN A 365 5.36 20.56 -15.29
N GLU A 366 6.67 20.30 -15.28
CA GLU A 366 7.27 19.14 -14.66
C GLU A 366 8.54 19.53 -13.90
N THR A 367 8.91 18.70 -12.93
CA THR A 367 10.20 18.70 -12.24
C THR A 367 11.01 17.55 -12.79
N LYS A 368 12.12 17.84 -13.46
CA LYS A 368 13.13 16.85 -13.86
C LYS A 368 14.18 16.76 -12.77
N TYR A 369 14.49 15.54 -12.34
CA TYR A 369 15.42 15.36 -11.23
C TYR A 369 16.25 14.08 -11.34
N GLU A 370 17.34 14.10 -10.59
CA GLU A 370 18.08 12.93 -10.18
C GLU A 370 17.89 12.73 -8.68
N LEU A 371 17.53 11.51 -8.28
CA LEU A 371 17.51 11.07 -6.89
C LEU A 371 18.66 10.09 -6.69
N THR A 372 19.54 10.38 -5.75
CA THR A 372 20.62 9.49 -5.32
C THR A 372 20.33 9.01 -3.91
N LEU A 373 20.37 7.69 -3.74
CA LEU A 373 20.13 6.97 -2.49
C LEU A 373 21.44 6.28 -2.11
N GLU A 374 21.92 6.53 -0.90
CA GLU A 374 23.19 6.00 -0.42
C GLU A 374 23.05 5.44 0.99
N LEU A 375 23.69 4.30 1.24
CA LEU A 375 23.77 3.69 2.56
C LEU A 375 25.22 3.73 3.06
N GLY A 376 25.36 4.04 4.35
CA GLY A 376 26.65 3.97 5.04
C GLY A 376 27.16 2.53 5.18
N GLU A 377 28.29 2.38 5.88
CA GLU A 377 28.81 1.06 6.25
C GLU A 377 27.79 0.27 7.08
N ILE A 378 27.86 -1.06 6.97
CA ILE A 378 27.07 -1.98 7.79
C ILE A 378 28.00 -2.56 8.84
N LEU A 379 27.73 -2.25 10.08
CA LEU A 379 28.44 -2.82 11.22
C LEU A 379 27.76 -4.13 11.59
N ASP A 380 28.54 -5.20 11.66
CA ASP A 380 28.01 -6.49 12.09
C ASP A 380 27.94 -6.54 13.61
N PHE A 381 26.72 -6.55 14.13
CA PHE A 381 26.43 -6.69 15.56
C PHE A 381 25.82 -8.06 15.88
N SER A 382 25.88 -9.05 14.97
CA SER A 382 25.25 -10.34 15.23
C SER A 382 25.88 -11.02 16.44
N GLU A 383 25.17 -11.01 17.58
CA GLU A 383 25.19 -12.17 18.45
C GLU A 383 24.38 -13.26 17.72
N GLU A 384 24.93 -14.47 17.61
CA GLU A 384 24.17 -15.64 17.15
C GLU A 384 22.94 -15.81 18.07
N ILE A 385 21.81 -15.25 17.67
CA ILE A 385 20.54 -15.54 18.32
C ILE A 385 20.19 -16.97 17.93
N ASP A 386 20.42 -17.91 18.83
CA ASP A 386 19.91 -19.28 18.77
C ASP A 386 18.38 -19.25 19.02
N PRO A 387 17.53 -19.45 18.00
CA PRO A 387 16.10 -19.59 18.23
C PRO A 387 15.80 -21.09 18.34
N HIS A 388 15.30 -21.51 19.50
CA HIS A 388 14.93 -22.88 19.89
C HIS A 388 13.90 -23.61 18.99
N LEU A 389 14.04 -23.61 17.66
CA LEU A 389 13.22 -24.34 16.71
C LEU A 389 14.11 -25.26 15.86
N GLU A 390 14.05 -26.55 16.16
CA GLU A 390 14.74 -27.57 15.36
C GLU A 390 13.76 -28.15 14.32
N LEU A 391 13.95 -27.81 13.04
CA LEU A 391 13.15 -28.32 11.94
C LEU A 391 13.90 -29.43 11.20
N ILE A 392 13.26 -30.60 11.08
CA ILE A 392 13.73 -31.69 10.24
C ILE A 392 12.98 -31.65 8.91
N MET A 393 13.74 -31.56 7.81
CA MET A 393 13.19 -31.59 6.46
C MET A 393 13.34 -32.98 5.84
N SER A 394 12.32 -33.46 5.13
CA SER A 394 12.41 -34.70 4.36
C SER A 394 13.55 -34.67 3.33
N PRO A 395 14.29 -35.78 3.14
CA PRO A 395 15.33 -35.86 2.13
C PRO A 395 14.73 -35.71 0.72
N LEU A 396 15.41 -34.95 -0.13
CA LEU A 396 15.06 -34.82 -1.55
C LEU A 396 15.83 -35.84 -2.38
N PRO A 397 15.16 -36.78 -3.08
CA PRO A 397 15.86 -37.76 -3.91
C PRO A 397 16.53 -37.07 -5.10
N GLU A 398 17.78 -37.43 -5.42
CA GLU A 398 18.55 -36.84 -6.53
C GLU A 398 17.80 -36.85 -7.87
N LYS A 399 16.99 -37.89 -8.11
CA LYS A 399 16.15 -38.00 -9.32
C LYS A 399 15.14 -36.86 -9.48
N ALA A 400 14.76 -36.18 -8.40
CA ALA A 400 13.90 -34.99 -8.47
C ALA A 400 14.57 -33.86 -9.28
N PHE A 401 15.90 -33.73 -9.19
CA PHE A 401 16.68 -32.72 -9.93
C PHE A 401 16.83 -33.03 -11.42
N ALA A 402 16.48 -34.24 -11.88
CA ALA A 402 16.51 -34.59 -13.30
C ALA A 402 15.36 -33.95 -14.11
N LYS A 403 14.28 -33.50 -13.45
CA LYS A 403 13.16 -32.81 -14.12
C LYS A 403 13.54 -31.38 -14.49
N SER A 404 13.13 -30.89 -15.66
CA SER A 404 13.45 -29.51 -16.10
C SER A 404 12.78 -28.44 -15.22
N GLY A 405 11.63 -28.72 -14.62
CA GLY A 405 10.89 -27.83 -13.72
C GLY A 405 9.79 -28.55 -12.95
N GLY A 406 8.96 -27.79 -12.23
CA GLY A 406 7.84 -28.28 -11.42
C GLY A 406 7.97 -28.00 -9.93
N THR A 407 7.07 -28.57 -9.13
CA THR A 407 6.99 -28.37 -7.68
C THR A 407 7.46 -29.63 -6.95
N VAL A 408 8.26 -29.43 -5.88
CA VAL A 408 8.57 -30.48 -4.90
C VAL A 408 7.80 -30.20 -3.61
N ILE A 409 7.44 -31.27 -2.90
CA ILE A 409 6.82 -31.17 -1.59
C ILE A 409 7.90 -31.50 -0.56
N LEU A 410 8.23 -30.52 0.26
CA LEU A 410 9.13 -30.66 1.40
C LEU A 410 8.28 -30.88 2.65
N HIS A 411 8.56 -31.96 3.38
CA HIS A 411 7.91 -32.21 4.66
C HIS A 411 8.78 -31.63 5.78
N LEU A 412 8.24 -30.70 6.54
CA LEU A 412 8.86 -30.07 7.70
C LEU A 412 8.27 -30.63 8.99
N TRP A 413 9.13 -31.15 9.84
CA TRP A 413 8.79 -31.69 11.15
C TRP A 413 9.38 -30.80 12.24
N ASP A 414 8.55 -30.38 13.19
CA ASP A 414 9.00 -29.68 14.39
C ASP A 414 9.47 -30.73 15.39
N ASN A 415 10.80 -30.83 15.56
CA ASN A 415 11.41 -31.84 16.42
C ASN A 415 11.08 -31.60 17.90
N ASN A 416 10.96 -30.34 18.31
CA ASN A 416 10.72 -29.97 19.70
C ASN A 416 9.31 -30.37 20.17
N HIS A 417 8.31 -30.25 19.30
CA HIS A 417 6.92 -30.61 19.61
C HIS A 417 6.50 -31.97 19.04
N ASN A 418 7.39 -32.65 18.32
CA ASN A 418 7.15 -33.94 17.66
C ASN A 418 5.86 -33.99 16.82
N LYS A 419 5.67 -32.98 15.98
CA LYS A 419 4.50 -32.85 15.09
C LYS A 419 4.88 -32.21 13.76
N PRO A 420 4.05 -32.37 12.70
CA PRO A 420 4.25 -31.60 11.47
C PRO A 420 4.23 -30.10 11.75
N TYR A 421 5.24 -29.38 11.26
CA TYR A 421 5.34 -27.94 11.49
C TYR A 421 4.12 -27.21 10.89
N SER A 422 3.51 -26.33 11.67
CA SER A 422 2.43 -25.47 11.20
C SER A 422 2.69 -24.06 11.72
N GLY A 423 2.94 -23.12 10.82
CA GLY A 423 3.41 -21.79 11.15
C GLY A 423 3.93 -21.03 9.94
N ALA A 424 4.34 -19.79 10.16
CA ALA A 424 4.95 -18.94 9.15
C ALA A 424 6.47 -19.11 9.17
N LEU A 425 7.06 -19.43 8.01
CA LEU A 425 8.48 -19.70 7.87
C LEU A 425 9.01 -19.02 6.60
N GLU A 426 10.08 -18.24 6.75
CA GLU A 426 10.79 -17.69 5.60
C GLU A 426 11.72 -18.76 5.02
N VAL A 427 11.64 -18.94 3.70
CA VAL A 427 12.43 -19.89 2.92
C VAL A 427 13.10 -19.11 1.81
N ASN A 428 14.43 -18.95 1.91
CA ASN A 428 15.24 -18.17 0.96
C ASN A 428 14.70 -16.76 0.71
N GLY A 429 14.35 -16.01 1.75
CA GLY A 429 13.88 -14.62 1.63
C GLY A 429 12.39 -14.46 1.31
N GLN A 430 11.63 -15.56 1.22
CA GLN A 430 10.20 -15.52 0.96
C GLN A 430 9.40 -16.25 2.04
N LEU A 431 8.33 -15.62 2.51
CA LEU A 431 7.46 -16.14 3.55
C LEU A 431 6.47 -17.16 2.99
N TYR A 432 6.43 -18.33 3.62
CA TYR A 432 5.44 -19.37 3.38
C TYR A 432 4.64 -19.62 4.66
N GLN A 433 3.31 -19.67 4.55
CA GLN A 433 2.46 -20.18 5.62
C GLN A 433 2.28 -21.69 5.45
N ILE A 434 2.92 -22.46 6.33
CA ILE A 434 2.98 -23.92 6.24
C ILE A 434 1.87 -24.53 7.09
N GLN A 435 1.13 -25.46 6.51
CA GLN A 435 0.11 -26.25 7.21
C GLN A 435 0.46 -27.74 7.13
N ASN A 436 0.35 -28.44 8.26
CA ASN A 436 0.59 -29.87 8.36
C ASN A 436 1.97 -30.31 7.83
N GLY A 437 2.99 -29.48 8.05
CA GLY A 437 4.37 -29.73 7.65
C GLY A 437 4.60 -29.74 6.14
N ARG A 438 3.64 -29.32 5.30
CA ARG A 438 3.75 -29.43 3.85
C ARG A 438 4.16 -28.09 3.24
N LEU A 439 5.38 -28.03 2.69
CA LEU A 439 5.88 -26.90 1.92
C LEU A 439 5.97 -27.27 0.44
N GLU A 440 5.18 -26.60 -0.39
CA GLU A 440 5.27 -26.71 -1.84
C GLU A 440 6.30 -25.70 -2.37
N TYR A 441 7.39 -26.21 -2.95
CA TYR A 441 8.54 -25.38 -3.33
C TYR A 441 8.93 -25.61 -4.79
N SER A 442 9.34 -24.54 -5.47
CA SER A 442 9.74 -24.60 -6.88
C SER A 442 11.07 -25.35 -7.03
N LEU A 443 11.08 -26.36 -7.91
CA LEU A 443 12.28 -27.10 -8.27
C LEU A 443 13.30 -26.20 -8.97
N GLU A 444 12.86 -25.17 -9.69
CA GLU A 444 13.74 -24.22 -10.36
C GLU A 444 14.47 -23.35 -9.33
N LYS A 445 13.76 -22.84 -8.32
CA LYS A 445 14.36 -22.11 -7.19
C LYS A 445 15.33 -23.00 -6.40
N LEU A 446 14.96 -24.27 -6.21
CA LEU A 446 15.81 -25.26 -5.55
C LEU A 446 17.09 -25.59 -6.35
N LYS A 447 17.04 -25.49 -7.68
CA LYS A 447 18.21 -25.70 -8.55
C LYS A 447 19.13 -24.49 -8.60
N ALA A 448 18.54 -23.29 -8.56
CA ALA A 448 19.28 -22.04 -8.52
C ALA A 448 20.08 -21.89 -7.21
N ASN A 449 19.47 -22.29 -6.09
CA ASN A 449 20.08 -22.22 -4.76
C ASN A 449 20.39 -23.62 -4.25
N LYS A 450 21.69 -24.00 -4.22
CA LYS A 450 22.13 -25.32 -3.71
C LYS A 450 21.84 -25.55 -2.22
N GLU A 451 21.46 -24.49 -1.50
CA GLU A 451 21.09 -24.52 -0.09
C GLU A 451 19.71 -23.89 0.10
N ILE A 452 18.96 -24.39 1.08
CA ILE A 452 17.70 -23.77 1.53
C ILE A 452 17.97 -23.16 2.90
N LYS A 453 17.87 -21.84 2.98
CA LYS A 453 17.92 -21.12 4.25
C LYS A 453 16.50 -20.96 4.79
N PHE A 454 16.32 -21.38 6.05
CA PHE A 454 15.08 -21.18 6.80
C PHE A 454 15.28 -20.07 7.83
N THR A 455 14.30 -19.19 8.00
CA THR A 455 14.33 -18.11 9.00
C THR A 455 12.94 -17.93 9.59
N ILE A 456 12.87 -17.73 10.91
CA ILE A 456 11.61 -17.48 11.63
C ILE A 456 11.44 -15.97 11.72
N LEU A 457 10.29 -15.47 11.30
CA LEU A 457 9.87 -14.10 11.62
C LEU A 457 9.47 -14.08 13.10
N ILE A 458 10.25 -13.39 13.92
CA ILE A 458 9.98 -13.15 15.35
C ILE A 458 9.10 -11.92 15.51
#